data_AF-A0A183SU12-F1
#
_entry.id   AF-A0A183SU12-F1
#
_cell.length_a   1.000
_cell.length_b   1.000
_cell.length_c   1.000
_cell.angle_alpha   90.00
_cell.angle_beta   90.00
_cell.angle_gamma   90.00
#
_symmetry.space_group_name_H-M   'P 1'
#
loop_
_entity.id
_entity.type
_entity.pdbx_description
1 polymer ?
#
loop_
_entity_poly.entity_id
_entity_poly.type
_entity_poly.pdbx_seq_one_letter_code
_entity_poly.pdbx_strand_id
1 'polypeptide(L)'
;MGAINGVLPNGKYDNSNIQAVEFWVAINYGLGALLMLEGMPQDGFELAGACFEHVYDEMGLHFQTPEAFTRDTTFRSLGYMRPLAIWSIQQALKLLRS
;
A
#
# COMPACT_ATOMS: atom_id res chain seq x y z
N MET A 1 6.56 0.81 -5.75
CA MET A 1 5.10 0.67 -6.00
C MET A 1 4.37 0.06 -4.81
N GLY A 2 4.74 -1.13 -4.32
CA GLY A 2 4.03 -1.82 -3.23
C GLY A 2 3.35 -3.11 -3.70
N ALA A 3 2.38 -3.61 -2.95
CA ALA A 3 1.56 -4.78 -3.24
C ALA A 3 0.37 -4.42 -4.13
N ILE A 4 0.24 -5.18 -5.23
CA ILE A 4 -0.93 -5.19 -6.09
C ILE A 4 -2.03 -6.05 -5.45
N ASN A 5 -3.30 -5.73 -5.70
CA ASN A 5 -4.40 -6.44 -5.06
C ASN A 5 -4.54 -7.92 -5.49
N GLY A 6 -4.24 -8.23 -6.76
CA GLY A 6 -4.51 -9.55 -7.35
C GLY A 6 -3.31 -10.17 -8.06
N VAL A 7 -2.93 -11.37 -7.62
CA VAL A 7 -1.96 -12.24 -8.29
C VAL A 7 -2.53 -13.66 -8.35
N LEU A 8 -2.45 -14.31 -9.51
CA LEU A 8 -2.86 -15.70 -9.71
C LEU A 8 -1.83 -16.67 -9.11
N PRO A 9 -2.20 -17.93 -8.80
CA PRO A 9 -1.26 -18.91 -8.25
C PRO A 9 -0.01 -19.18 -9.09
N ASN A 10 -0.05 -18.88 -10.38
CA ASN A 10 1.08 -18.98 -11.32
C ASN A 10 1.97 -17.72 -11.35
N GLY A 11 1.77 -16.77 -10.42
CA GLY A 11 2.53 -15.53 -10.32
C GLY A 11 2.16 -14.45 -11.33
N LYS A 12 1.19 -14.69 -12.22
CA LYS A 12 0.70 -13.67 -13.15
C LYS A 12 -0.27 -12.71 -12.46
N TYR A 13 -0.31 -11.47 -12.91
CA TYR A 13 -1.32 -10.51 -12.46
C TYR A 13 -2.73 -11.00 -12.77
N ASP A 14 -3.64 -10.80 -11.82
CA ASP A 14 -5.05 -11.04 -12.05
C ASP A 14 -5.65 -9.84 -12.81
N ASN A 15 -6.10 -10.08 -14.04
CA ASN A 15 -6.77 -9.09 -14.89
C ASN A 15 -8.30 -9.32 -14.96
N SER A 16 -8.86 -10.10 -14.02
CA SER A 16 -10.29 -10.42 -13.98
C SER A 16 -11.18 -9.19 -13.75
N ASN A 17 -10.65 -8.15 -13.10
CA ASN A 17 -11.33 -6.89 -12.86
C ASN A 17 -10.33 -5.75 -12.64
N ILE A 18 -10.81 -4.50 -12.74
CA ILE A 18 -9.96 -3.30 -12.60
C ILE A 18 -9.33 -3.17 -11.21
N GLN A 19 -9.99 -3.65 -10.15
CA GLN A 19 -9.45 -3.53 -8.80
C GLN A 19 -8.32 -4.54 -8.56
N ALA A 20 -8.32 -5.69 -9.23
CA ALA A 20 -7.25 -6.68 -9.11
C ALA A 20 -5.90 -6.17 -9.64
N VAL A 21 -5.93 -5.27 -10.64
CA VAL A 21 -4.73 -4.65 -11.22
C VAL A 21 -4.30 -3.35 -10.54
N GLU A 22 -5.03 -2.93 -9.49
CA GLU A 22 -4.72 -1.72 -8.72
C GLU A 22 -3.79 -2.02 -7.53
N PHE A 23 -3.05 -0.99 -7.15
CA PHE A 23 -2.33 -0.89 -5.88
C PHE A 23 -3.16 0.01 -4.97
N TRP A 24 -3.72 -0.57 -3.92
CA TRP A 24 -4.51 0.18 -2.96
C TRP A 24 -3.61 0.74 -1.86
N VAL A 25 -3.53 2.07 -1.77
CA VAL A 25 -2.57 2.75 -0.90
C VAL A 25 -2.77 2.36 0.58
N ALA A 26 -4.03 2.34 1.02
CA ALA A 26 -4.37 1.97 2.39
C ALA A 26 -4.07 0.50 2.72
N ILE A 27 -4.28 -0.40 1.76
CA ILE A 27 -3.99 -1.83 1.93
C ILE A 27 -2.49 -2.06 2.07
N ASN A 28 -1.68 -1.32 1.32
CA ASN A 28 -0.23 -1.36 1.45
C ASN A 28 0.24 -0.96 2.86
N TYR A 29 -0.32 0.12 3.42
CA TYR A 29 -0.01 0.51 4.79
C TYR A 29 -0.50 -0.48 5.84
N GLY A 30 -1.73 -0.98 5.70
CA GLY A 30 -2.27 -2.00 6.60
C GLY A 30 -1.50 -3.32 6.55
N LEU A 31 -1.09 -3.75 5.36
CA LEU A 31 -0.27 -4.94 5.16
C LEU A 31 1.14 -4.74 5.73
N GLY A 32 1.72 -3.54 5.58
CA GLY A 32 2.98 -3.18 6.23
C GLY A 32 2.91 -3.29 7.76
N ALA A 33 1.82 -2.78 8.36
CA ALA A 33 1.59 -2.92 9.80
C ALA A 33 1.38 -4.39 10.23
N LEU A 34 0.66 -5.19 9.42
CA LEU A 34 0.47 -6.62 9.67
C LEU A 34 1.81 -7.37 9.64
N LEU A 35 2.64 -7.14 8.63
CA LEU A 35 3.97 -7.75 8.53
C LEU A 35 4.82 -7.45 9.77
N MET A 36 4.78 -6.22 10.28
CA MET A 36 5.46 -5.86 11.53
C MET A 36 4.96 -6.70 12.71
N LEU A 37 3.63 -6.84 12.87
CA LEU A 37 3.02 -7.63 13.94
C LEU A 37 3.33 -9.14 13.83
N GLU A 38 3.53 -9.64 12.61
CA GLU A 38 3.92 -11.02 12.32
C GLU A 38 5.45 -11.25 12.40
N GLY A 39 6.20 -10.31 12.99
CA GLY A 39 7.64 -10.45 13.21
C GLY A 39 8.50 -10.17 11.97
N MET A 40 7.93 -9.55 10.94
CA MET A 40 8.60 -9.15 9.70
C MET A 40 8.66 -7.61 9.57
N PRO A 41 9.30 -6.89 10.51
CA PRO A 41 9.24 -5.43 10.53
C PRO A 41 9.96 -4.77 9.35
N GLN A 42 11.05 -5.38 8.88
CA GLN A 42 11.79 -4.89 7.71
C GLN A 42 10.90 -4.95 6.46
N ASP A 43 10.30 -6.11 6.17
CA ASP A 43 9.40 -6.28 5.02
C ASP A 43 8.19 -5.33 5.12
N GLY A 44 7.68 -5.11 6.35
CA GLY A 44 6.60 -4.17 6.59
C GLY A 44 6.95 -2.72 6.24
N PHE A 45 8.15 -2.26 6.63
CA PHE A 45 8.63 -0.93 6.26
C PHE A 45 8.97 -0.81 4.78
N GLU A 46 9.62 -1.81 4.19
CA GLU A 46 9.96 -1.82 2.76
C GLU A 46 8.70 -1.77 1.89
N LEU A 47 7.67 -2.54 2.22
CA LEU A 47 6.40 -2.53 1.51
C LEU A 47 5.69 -1.17 1.61
N ALA A 48 5.53 -0.65 2.82
CA ALA A 48 4.85 0.62 3.04
C ALA A 48 5.63 1.79 2.43
N GLY A 49 6.96 1.78 2.55
CA GLY A 49 7.88 2.75 1.97
C GLY A 49 7.81 2.76 0.44
N ALA A 50 7.84 1.59 -0.20
CA ALA A 50 7.74 1.50 -1.66
C ALA A 50 6.39 2.01 -2.21
N CYS A 51 5.31 1.96 -1.42
CA CYS A 51 4.03 2.58 -1.77
C CYS A 51 4.05 4.09 -1.53
N PHE A 52 4.64 4.55 -0.44
CA PHE A 52 4.81 5.97 -0.13
C PHE A 52 5.66 6.67 -1.20
N GLU A 53 6.86 6.18 -1.48
CA GLU A 53 7.78 6.76 -2.47
C GLU A 53 7.12 6.86 -3.85
N HIS A 54 6.39 5.83 -4.27
CA HIS A 54 5.70 5.87 -5.56
C HIS A 54 4.60 6.95 -5.61
N VAL A 55 3.76 7.04 -4.58
CA VAL A 55 2.65 8.00 -4.56
C VAL A 55 3.15 9.44 -4.40
N TYR A 56 4.17 9.66 -3.57
CA TYR A 56 4.64 10.99 -3.21
C TYR A 56 5.74 11.46 -4.17
N ASP A 57 6.78 10.67 -4.41
CA ASP A 57 7.96 11.11 -5.17
C ASP A 57 7.81 10.87 -6.68
N GLU A 58 7.25 9.72 -7.10
CA GLU A 58 7.09 9.41 -8.53
C GLU A 58 5.83 10.03 -9.13
N MET A 59 4.69 9.94 -8.44
CA MET A 59 3.40 10.47 -8.94
C MET A 59 3.13 11.92 -8.49
N GLY A 60 3.87 12.46 -7.51
CA GLY A 60 3.73 13.84 -7.06
C GLY A 60 2.41 14.14 -6.33
N LEU A 61 1.73 13.13 -5.76
CA LEU A 61 0.37 13.25 -5.21
C LEU A 61 0.34 13.67 -3.74
N HIS A 62 1.31 14.50 -3.31
CA HIS A 62 1.33 15.09 -1.98
C HIS A 62 0.01 15.80 -1.67
N PHE A 63 -0.52 15.62 -0.46
CA PHE A 63 -1.79 16.19 0.03
C PHE A 63 -3.05 15.77 -0.73
N GLN A 64 -2.94 14.82 -1.67
CA GLN A 64 -4.06 14.33 -2.48
C GLN A 64 -3.98 12.82 -2.71
N THR A 65 -3.38 12.10 -1.76
CA THR A 65 -3.16 10.65 -1.77
C THR A 65 -4.40 9.89 -2.28
N PRO A 66 -4.28 9.09 -3.36
CA PRO A 66 -5.44 8.44 -3.97
C PRO A 66 -5.88 7.20 -3.19
N GLU A 67 -7.05 6.68 -3.57
CA GLU A 67 -7.51 5.36 -3.16
C GLU A 67 -6.61 4.25 -3.73
N ALA A 68 -6.31 4.38 -5.02
CA ALA A 68 -5.66 3.37 -5.83
C ALA A 68 -4.86 4.01 -6.96
N PHE A 69 -3.82 3.32 -7.40
CA PHE A 69 -3.10 3.61 -8.64
C PHE A 69 -2.81 2.32 -9.41
N THR A 70 -2.41 2.45 -10.67
CA THR A 70 -2.02 1.33 -11.53
C THR A 70 -0.56 1.45 -11.96
N ARG A 71 -0.03 0.43 -12.64
CA ARG A 71 1.34 0.43 -13.18
C ARG A 71 1.57 1.52 -14.23
N ASP A 72 0.51 1.93 -14.92
CA ASP A 72 0.56 2.96 -15.97
C ASP A 72 0.41 4.38 -15.39
N THR A 73 0.75 4.54 -14.09
CA THR A 73 0.71 5.79 -13.31
C THR A 73 -0.64 6.53 -13.34
N THR A 74 -1.73 5.82 -13.67
CA THR A 74 -3.10 6.32 -13.49
C THR A 74 -3.55 6.12 -12.05
N PHE A 75 -4.44 6.99 -11.58
CA PHE A 75 -4.95 6.97 -10.21
C PHE A 75 -6.46 7.12 -10.16
N ARG A 76 -7.06 6.66 -9.05
CA ARG A 76 -8.50 6.76 -8.79
C ARG A 76 -8.75 7.39 -7.43
N SER A 77 -9.72 8.30 -7.38
CA SER A 77 -10.21 8.98 -6.17
C SER A 77 -9.09 9.66 -5.36
N LEU A 78 -8.58 10.81 -5.83
CA LEU A 78 -7.62 11.64 -5.08
C LEU A 78 -8.21 12.14 -3.76
N GLY A 79 -7.32 12.42 -2.78
CA GLY A 79 -7.70 12.95 -1.47
C GLY A 79 -8.58 11.98 -0.68
N TYR A 80 -8.32 10.67 -0.80
CA TYR A 80 -9.19 9.64 -0.23
C TYR A 80 -8.96 9.44 1.27
N MET A 81 -9.97 8.91 1.95
CA MET A 81 -9.92 8.67 3.40
C MET A 81 -9.00 7.50 3.77
N ARG A 82 -9.08 6.38 3.04
CA ARG A 82 -8.43 5.13 3.48
C ARG A 82 -6.91 5.22 3.69
N PRO A 83 -6.12 5.98 2.93
CA PRO A 83 -4.68 6.11 3.17
C PRO A 83 -4.27 6.59 4.58
N LEU A 84 -5.20 7.13 5.37
CA LEU A 84 -4.99 7.36 6.81
C LEU A 84 -4.64 6.07 7.60
N ALA A 85 -4.85 4.89 7.00
CA ALA A 85 -4.39 3.60 7.51
C ALA A 85 -2.88 3.54 7.79
N ILE A 86 -2.07 4.47 7.30
CA ILE A 86 -0.65 4.61 7.68
C ILE A 86 -0.43 4.65 9.20
N TRP A 87 -1.38 5.19 9.98
CA TRP A 87 -1.30 5.20 11.44
C TRP A 87 -1.35 3.81 12.08
N SER A 88 -1.81 2.77 11.36
CA SER A 88 -1.74 1.38 11.83
C SER A 88 -0.30 0.92 12.05
N ILE A 89 0.67 1.45 11.29
CA ILE A 89 2.10 1.18 11.48
C ILE A 89 2.55 1.70 12.85
N GLN A 90 2.16 2.93 13.21
CA GLN A 90 2.48 3.48 14.53
C GLN A 90 1.84 2.65 15.66
N GLN A 91 0.65 2.09 15.45
CA GLN A 91 0.02 1.20 16.41
C GLN A 91 0.76 -0.13 16.53
N ALA A 92 1.17 -0.74 15.41
CA ALA A 92 1.97 -1.96 15.40
C ALA A 92 3.29 -1.77 16.17
N LEU A 93 4.00 -0.67 15.93
CA LEU A 93 5.24 -0.34 16.66
C LEU A 93 5.04 -0.17 18.16
N LYS A 94 3.87 0.30 18.61
CA LYS A 94 3.55 0.39 20.06
C LYS A 94 3.36 -0.99 20.67
N LEU A 95 2.62 -1.86 19.98
CA LEU A 95 2.35 -3.23 20.44
C LEU A 95 3.61 -4.10 20.46
N LEU A 96 4.57 -3.85 19.56
CA LEU A 96 5.84 -4.59 19.53
C LEU A 96 6.86 -4.13 20.60
N ARG A 97 6.62 -2.97 21.23
CA ARG A 97 7.50 -2.40 22.28
C ARG A 97 7.00 -2.67 23.70
N SER A 98 5.78 -3.18 23.85
CA SER A 98 5.14 -3.54 25.13
C SER A 98 5.43 -4.98 25.50
#